data_AF-T0S0L4-F1
#
_entry.id   AF-T0S0L4-F1
#
_cell.length_a   1.000
_cell.length_b   1.000
_cell.length_c   1.000
_cell.angle_alpha   90.00
_cell.angle_beta   90.00
_cell.angle_gamma   90.00
#
_symmetry.space_group_name_H-M   'P 1'
#
loop_
_entity.id
_entity.type
_entity.pdbx_description
1 polymer ?
#
loop_
_entity_poly.entity_id
_entity_poly.type
_entity_poly.pdbx_seq_one_letter_code
_entity_poly.pdbx_strand_id
1 'polypeptide(L)'
;MFEPDVELVFDAYLAAYVLGNYWDYSGDALKLILDRKFEFLYSLVDKIYEKERWPCLHTNMPELNFLWERENYIEEIEGYAKYIHIKNEKSYRYKDNIFGKLFTKENSKADSEEMIQKKHNFFRRVITKNATDITFMCFLFDSANYLSKETRRELLELFLKENDKFEDFKNVRLRLTTRIWSGSRVPILERERNFLESLLPLFNSIRFLEHKSYVEKQIEYKLKSIEDEKKRDYLESR
;
A
#
# COMPACT_ATOMS: atom_id res chain seq x y z
N MET A 1 -44.62 -13.78 -6.91
CA MET A 1 -43.21 -14.01 -6.55
C MET A 1 -42.63 -12.66 -6.21
N PHE A 2 -42.25 -12.42 -4.95
CA PHE A 2 -41.64 -11.14 -4.56
C PHE A 2 -40.22 -11.15 -5.12
N GLU A 3 -39.94 -10.35 -6.14
CA GLU A 3 -38.56 -10.05 -6.49
C GLU A 3 -38.08 -9.03 -5.47
N PRO A 4 -37.10 -9.36 -4.62
CA PRO A 4 -36.56 -8.39 -3.69
C PRO A 4 -35.97 -7.24 -4.50
N ASP A 5 -36.38 -6.01 -4.16
CA ASP A 5 -35.82 -4.79 -4.73
C ASP A 5 -34.33 -4.74 -4.35
N VAL A 6 -33.48 -5.02 -5.32
CA VAL A 6 -32.03 -5.13 -5.13
C VAL A 6 -31.44 -3.77 -4.71
N GLU A 7 -32.00 -2.67 -5.22
CA GLU A 7 -31.54 -1.33 -4.87
C GLU A 7 -31.94 -1.00 -3.42
N LEU A 8 -33.11 -1.45 -2.94
CA LEU A 8 -33.48 -1.33 -1.53
C LEU A 8 -32.49 -2.05 -0.60
N VAL A 9 -31.94 -3.21 -1.01
CA VAL A 9 -30.92 -3.92 -0.23
C VAL A 9 -29.61 -3.12 -0.16
N PHE A 10 -29.20 -2.51 -1.27
CA PHE A 10 -28.00 -1.66 -1.33
C PHE A 10 -28.16 -0.41 -0.45
N ASP A 11 -29.32 0.25 -0.51
CA ASP A 11 -29.61 1.40 0.34
C ASP A 11 -29.65 1.02 1.83
N ALA A 12 -30.26 -0.12 2.16
CA ALA A 12 -30.28 -0.65 3.51
C ALA A 12 -28.86 -0.95 4.02
N TYR A 13 -27.98 -1.51 3.18
CA TYR A 13 -26.58 -1.75 3.53
C TYR A 13 -25.86 -0.44 3.87
N LEU A 14 -25.95 0.58 3.00
CA LEU A 14 -25.30 1.87 3.24
C LEU A 14 -25.88 2.57 4.47
N ALA A 15 -27.20 2.52 4.68
CA ALA A 15 -27.84 3.06 5.87
C ALA A 15 -27.35 2.36 7.14
N ALA A 16 -27.27 1.03 7.14
CA ALA A 16 -26.74 0.24 8.25
C ALA A 16 -25.27 0.59 8.55
N TYR A 17 -24.43 0.79 7.52
CA TYR A 17 -23.05 1.24 7.67
C TYR A 17 -22.93 2.64 8.29
N VAL A 18 -23.83 3.55 7.93
CA VAL A 18 -23.85 4.92 8.49
C VAL A 18 -24.28 4.88 9.96
N LEU A 19 -25.38 4.18 10.26
CA LEU A 19 -26.02 4.14 11.59
C LEU A 19 -25.25 3.29 12.61
N GLY A 20 -24.63 2.19 12.17
CA GLY A 20 -23.99 1.20 13.03
C GLY A 20 -22.52 1.04 12.72
N ASN A 21 -21.71 0.91 13.77
CA ASN A 21 -20.34 0.46 13.64
C ASN A 21 -20.31 -1.08 13.78
N TYR A 22 -19.50 -1.77 12.97
CA TYR A 22 -19.12 -3.19 13.10
C TYR A 22 -20.17 -4.27 12.73
N TRP A 23 -21.25 -3.93 12.02
CA TRP A 23 -22.30 -4.92 11.73
C TRP A 23 -21.87 -5.97 10.68
N ASP A 24 -21.06 -5.58 9.70
CA ASP A 24 -20.50 -6.46 8.65
C ASP A 24 -18.98 -6.43 8.69
N TYR A 25 -18.39 -6.61 9.89
CA TYR A 25 -16.94 -6.55 10.06
C TYR A 25 -16.22 -7.62 9.20
N SER A 26 -16.76 -8.83 9.09
CA SER A 26 -16.19 -9.90 8.26
C SER A 26 -16.30 -9.65 6.75
N GLY A 27 -17.21 -8.77 6.33
CA GLY A 27 -17.48 -8.50 4.92
C GLY A 27 -18.26 -9.61 4.20
N ASP A 28 -18.85 -10.56 4.93
CA ASP A 28 -19.64 -11.64 4.34
C ASP A 28 -20.89 -11.10 3.64
N ALA A 29 -21.56 -10.09 4.22
CA ALA A 29 -22.72 -9.47 3.57
C ALA A 29 -22.28 -8.63 2.36
N LEU A 30 -21.16 -7.90 2.49
CA LEU A 30 -20.57 -7.16 1.37
C LEU A 30 -20.22 -8.10 0.21
N LYS A 31 -19.62 -9.26 0.48
CA LYS A 31 -19.27 -10.27 -0.54
C LYS A 31 -20.49 -10.64 -1.39
N LEU A 32 -21.62 -10.95 -0.76
CA LEU A 32 -22.86 -11.30 -1.46
C LEU A 32 -23.41 -10.15 -2.33
N ILE A 33 -23.20 -8.90 -1.90
CA ILE A 33 -23.58 -7.73 -2.69
C ILE A 33 -22.64 -7.56 -3.90
N LEU A 34 -21.33 -7.66 -3.69
CA LEU A 34 -20.34 -7.49 -4.76
C LEU A 34 -20.39 -8.64 -5.80
N ASP A 35 -20.87 -9.82 -5.42
CA ASP A 35 -21.19 -10.90 -6.37
C ASP A 35 -22.30 -10.53 -7.36
N ARG A 36 -23.21 -9.62 -6.97
CA ARG A 36 -24.29 -9.12 -7.84
C ARG A 36 -23.91 -7.85 -8.60
N LYS A 37 -23.22 -6.91 -7.94
CA LYS A 37 -22.87 -5.59 -8.47
C LYS A 37 -21.58 -5.09 -7.83
N PHE A 38 -20.44 -5.37 -8.47
CA PHE A 38 -19.12 -5.01 -7.94
C PHE A 38 -18.97 -3.49 -7.73
N GLU A 39 -19.58 -2.68 -8.60
CA GLU A 39 -19.55 -1.22 -8.55
C GLU A 39 -20.14 -0.65 -7.24
N PHE A 40 -20.92 -1.45 -6.50
CA PHE A 40 -21.39 -1.07 -5.16
C PHE A 40 -20.23 -0.76 -4.20
N LEU A 41 -19.06 -1.38 -4.40
CA LEU A 41 -17.86 -1.08 -3.62
C LEU A 41 -17.50 0.41 -3.67
N TYR A 42 -17.69 1.07 -4.82
CA TYR A 42 -17.42 2.50 -4.99
C TYR A 42 -18.40 3.36 -4.18
N SER A 43 -19.68 2.97 -4.13
CA SER A 43 -20.68 3.63 -3.29
C SER A 43 -20.35 3.49 -1.80
N LEU A 44 -19.85 2.33 -1.37
CA LEU A 44 -19.37 2.14 -0.01
C LEU A 44 -18.16 3.03 0.29
N VAL A 45 -17.19 3.11 -0.63
CA VAL A 45 -16.04 4.02 -0.50
C VAL A 45 -16.52 5.46 -0.39
N ASP A 46 -17.49 5.88 -1.19
CA ASP A 46 -18.04 7.24 -1.10
C ASP A 46 -18.62 7.53 0.28
N LYS A 47 -19.39 6.59 0.83
CA LYS A 47 -19.93 6.71 2.20
C LYS A 47 -18.83 6.75 3.26
N ILE A 48 -17.74 6.01 3.09
CA ILE A 48 -16.57 6.07 3.98
C ILE A 48 -15.97 7.48 3.97
N TYR A 49 -15.71 8.04 2.79
CA TYR A 49 -15.10 9.37 2.64
C TYR A 49 -16.05 10.53 3.00
N GLU A 50 -17.37 10.32 2.97
CA GLU A 50 -18.37 11.24 3.51
C GLU A 50 -18.36 11.24 5.05
N LYS A 51 -18.23 10.07 5.67
CA LYS A 51 -18.26 9.88 7.14
C LYS A 51 -16.94 10.26 7.81
N GLU A 52 -15.81 9.97 7.17
CA GLU A 52 -14.48 10.22 7.70
C GLU A 52 -13.66 11.10 6.74
N ARG A 53 -13.14 12.23 7.25
CA ARG A 53 -12.37 13.19 6.45
C ARG A 53 -11.09 12.58 5.87
N TRP A 54 -10.43 11.68 6.60
CA TRP A 54 -9.14 11.10 6.23
C TRP A 54 -9.11 9.58 6.49
N PRO A 55 -9.82 8.78 5.68
CA PRO A 55 -9.86 7.34 5.86
C PRO A 55 -8.46 6.71 5.81
N CYS A 56 -8.19 5.76 6.70
CA CYS A 56 -6.88 5.17 6.94
C CYS A 56 -6.98 3.67 7.29
N LEU A 57 -5.86 3.03 7.60
CA LEU A 57 -5.85 1.63 8.08
C LEU A 57 -6.79 1.36 9.26
N HIS A 58 -7.08 2.37 10.08
CA HIS A 58 -7.93 2.25 11.27
C HIS A 58 -9.40 2.59 11.01
N THR A 59 -9.76 3.00 9.78
CA THR A 59 -11.15 3.26 9.41
C THR A 59 -12.00 2.03 9.63
N ASN A 60 -13.17 2.22 10.24
CA ASN A 60 -14.13 1.14 10.41
C ASN A 60 -14.81 0.82 9.08
N MET A 61 -14.49 -0.33 8.52
CA MET A 61 -15.08 -0.82 7.28
C MET A 61 -15.03 -2.36 7.25
N PRO A 62 -15.89 -3.01 6.46
CA PRO A 62 -15.83 -4.44 6.23
C PRO A 62 -14.44 -4.89 5.76
N GLU A 63 -14.06 -6.10 6.16
CA GLU A 63 -12.88 -6.77 5.60
C GLU A 63 -13.10 -7.11 4.12
N LEU A 64 -12.06 -6.92 3.32
CA LEU A 64 -12.11 -7.08 1.86
C LEU A 64 -11.26 -8.27 1.37
N ASN A 65 -10.85 -9.16 2.28
CA ASN A 65 -9.97 -10.29 1.92
C ASN A 65 -10.60 -11.24 0.91
N PHE A 66 -11.93 -11.33 0.87
CA PHE A 66 -12.66 -12.11 -0.13
C PHE A 66 -12.40 -11.63 -1.57
N LEU A 67 -11.94 -10.38 -1.78
CA LEU A 67 -11.57 -9.90 -3.13
C LEU A 67 -10.47 -10.76 -3.76
N TRP A 68 -9.55 -11.32 -2.96
CA TRP A 68 -8.49 -12.21 -3.43
C TRP A 68 -8.99 -13.59 -3.88
N GLU A 69 -10.23 -13.94 -3.55
CA GLU A 69 -10.86 -15.21 -3.93
C GLU A 69 -11.58 -15.12 -5.29
N ARG A 70 -11.78 -13.90 -5.80
CA ARG A 70 -12.53 -13.65 -7.04
C ARG A 70 -11.70 -13.98 -8.28
N GLU A 71 -12.37 -14.42 -9.35
CA GLU A 71 -11.69 -14.79 -10.60
C GLU A 71 -10.94 -13.62 -11.23
N ASN A 72 -11.53 -12.42 -11.21
CA ASN A 72 -10.98 -11.19 -11.78
C ASN A 72 -10.36 -10.27 -10.71
N TYR A 73 -9.77 -10.85 -9.66
CA TYR A 73 -9.25 -10.08 -8.52
C TYR A 73 -8.25 -9.00 -8.94
N ILE A 74 -7.50 -9.20 -10.03
CA ILE A 74 -6.47 -8.25 -10.46
C ILE A 74 -7.12 -6.97 -10.95
N GLU A 75 -8.06 -7.08 -11.88
CA GLU A 75 -8.79 -5.97 -12.48
C GLU A 75 -9.68 -5.27 -11.46
N GLU A 76 -10.38 -6.03 -10.63
CA GLU A 76 -11.28 -5.52 -9.59
C GLU A 76 -10.51 -4.76 -8.49
N ILE A 77 -9.42 -5.34 -7.96
CA ILE A 77 -8.59 -4.67 -6.95
C ILE A 77 -7.84 -3.48 -7.56
N GLU A 78 -7.43 -3.54 -8.83
CA GLU A 78 -6.82 -2.40 -9.52
C GLU A 78 -7.84 -1.25 -9.66
N GLY A 79 -9.09 -1.55 -10.04
CA GLY A 79 -10.17 -0.57 -10.13
C GLY A 79 -10.46 0.09 -8.78
N TYR A 80 -10.55 -0.71 -7.72
CA TYR A 80 -10.66 -0.24 -6.34
C TYR A 80 -9.49 0.66 -5.93
N ALA A 81 -8.25 0.25 -6.22
CA ALA A 81 -7.05 1.02 -5.94
C ALA A 81 -7.08 2.39 -6.63
N LYS A 82 -7.43 2.43 -7.92
CA LYS A 82 -7.53 3.67 -8.71
C LYS A 82 -8.64 4.58 -8.18
N TYR A 83 -9.79 4.02 -7.79
CA TYR A 83 -10.88 4.79 -7.21
C TYR A 83 -10.46 5.47 -5.90
N ILE A 84 -9.80 4.73 -5.01
CA ILE A 84 -9.24 5.28 -3.77
C ILE A 84 -8.16 6.32 -4.06
N HIS A 85 -7.29 6.08 -5.04
CA HIS A 85 -6.25 7.03 -5.42
C HIS A 85 -6.84 8.40 -5.79
N ILE A 86 -7.89 8.42 -6.61
CA ILE A 86 -8.63 9.64 -7.00
C ILE A 86 -9.25 10.33 -5.78
N LYS A 87 -9.85 9.56 -4.85
CA LYS A 87 -10.43 10.12 -3.62
C LYS A 87 -9.37 10.73 -2.69
N ASN A 88 -8.18 10.13 -2.65
CA ASN A 88 -7.05 10.57 -1.83
C ASN A 88 -6.24 11.72 -2.41
N GLU A 89 -6.42 12.10 -3.69
CA GLU A 89 -5.74 13.25 -4.27
C GLU A 89 -6.02 14.55 -3.48
N LYS A 90 -7.17 14.60 -2.80
CA LYS A 90 -7.57 15.70 -1.91
C LYS A 90 -7.02 15.58 -0.47
N SER A 91 -6.26 14.53 -0.16
CA SER A 91 -5.76 14.20 1.18
C SER A 91 -4.32 14.61 1.41
N TYR A 92 -4.07 15.28 2.53
CA TYR A 92 -2.72 15.68 2.96
C TYR A 92 -1.89 14.51 3.50
N ARG A 93 -2.51 13.35 3.79
CA ARG A 93 -1.84 12.14 4.33
C ARG A 93 -1.58 11.13 3.22
N TYR A 94 -0.52 11.35 2.46
CA TYR A 94 -0.22 10.53 1.27
C TYR A 94 0.12 9.06 1.55
N LYS A 95 0.45 8.65 2.79
CA LYS A 95 1.03 7.32 3.06
C LYS A 95 0.10 6.31 3.74
N ASP A 96 -1.06 6.73 4.21
CA ASP A 96 -1.98 5.87 4.97
C ASP A 96 -3.39 6.06 4.42
N ASN A 97 -3.99 4.95 3.98
CA ASN A 97 -5.32 4.93 3.38
C ASN A 97 -5.94 3.53 3.49
N ILE A 98 -7.24 3.44 3.23
CA ILE A 98 -8.01 2.20 3.39
C ILE A 98 -7.58 1.06 2.45
N PHE A 99 -6.90 1.33 1.33
CA PHE A 99 -6.38 0.29 0.43
C PHE A 99 -5.34 -0.59 1.13
N GLY A 100 -4.56 -0.01 2.05
CA GLY A 100 -3.56 -0.74 2.83
C GLY A 100 -4.14 -1.93 3.61
N LYS A 101 -5.43 -1.89 3.97
CA LYS A 101 -6.10 -2.97 4.71
C LYS A 101 -6.05 -4.32 3.99
N LEU A 102 -6.01 -4.34 2.66
CA LEU A 102 -5.86 -5.57 1.87
C LEU A 102 -4.51 -6.28 2.04
N PHE A 103 -3.51 -5.56 2.56
CA PHE A 103 -2.14 -6.03 2.67
C PHE A 103 -1.65 -6.14 4.13
N THR A 104 -2.41 -5.61 5.08
CA THR A 104 -2.14 -5.79 6.51
C THR A 104 -2.58 -7.18 6.99
N LYS A 105 -1.83 -7.76 7.93
CA LYS A 105 -2.18 -9.06 8.52
C LYS A 105 -3.48 -8.95 9.31
N GLU A 106 -4.41 -9.86 9.03
CA GLU A 106 -5.63 -10.04 9.79
C GLU A 106 -5.31 -10.68 11.16
N ASN A 107 -5.96 -10.19 12.22
CA ASN A 107 -6.12 -10.78 13.55
C ASN A 107 -5.38 -12.12 13.83
N SER A 108 -4.05 -12.08 13.88
CA SER A 108 -3.16 -13.18 14.29
C SER A 108 -3.03 -14.39 13.34
N LYS A 109 -3.67 -14.42 12.16
CA LYS A 109 -3.46 -15.50 11.18
C LYS A 109 -2.47 -15.04 10.11
N ALA A 110 -1.43 -15.84 9.89
CA ALA A 110 -0.53 -15.62 8.77
C ALA A 110 -1.30 -15.87 7.46
N ASP A 111 -1.06 -15.02 6.46
CA ASP A 111 -1.53 -15.27 5.10
C ASP A 111 -1.10 -16.67 4.66
N SER A 112 -1.99 -17.39 3.97
CA SER A 112 -1.59 -18.63 3.30
C SER A 112 -0.56 -18.33 2.20
N GLU A 113 0.28 -19.30 1.85
CA GLU A 113 1.24 -19.16 0.75
C GLU A 113 0.54 -18.73 -0.56
N GLU A 114 -0.66 -19.27 -0.82
CA GLU A 114 -1.48 -18.88 -1.96
C GLU A 114 -1.85 -17.39 -1.93
N MET A 115 -2.27 -16.88 -0.76
CA MET A 115 -2.62 -15.47 -0.58
C MET A 115 -1.41 -14.56 -0.80
N ILE A 116 -0.25 -14.94 -0.25
CA ILE A 116 1.02 -14.23 -0.47
C ILE A 116 1.33 -14.16 -1.96
N GLN A 117 1.19 -15.29 -2.68
CA GLN A 117 1.45 -15.36 -4.11
C GLN A 117 0.45 -14.52 -4.94
N LYS A 118 -0.83 -14.47 -4.55
CA LYS A 118 -1.84 -13.61 -5.18
C LYS A 118 -1.54 -12.13 -4.99
N LYS A 119 -1.25 -11.71 -3.75
CA LYS A 119 -0.82 -10.33 -3.44
C LYS A 119 0.41 -9.96 -4.26
N HIS A 120 1.39 -10.85 -4.33
CA HIS A 120 2.60 -10.62 -5.11
C HIS A 120 2.30 -10.50 -6.61
N ASN A 121 1.53 -11.43 -7.19
CA ASN A 121 1.16 -11.41 -8.61
C ASN A 121 0.35 -10.15 -8.97
N PHE A 122 -0.54 -9.70 -8.10
CA PHE A 122 -1.27 -8.43 -8.26
C PHE A 122 -0.31 -7.26 -8.47
N PHE A 123 0.63 -7.05 -7.56
CA PHE A 123 1.59 -5.95 -7.69
C PHE A 123 2.43 -6.06 -8.97
N ARG A 124 2.90 -7.27 -9.31
CA ARG A 124 3.69 -7.48 -10.54
C ARG A 124 2.91 -7.03 -11.78
N ARG A 125 1.65 -7.46 -11.93
CA ARG A 125 0.84 -7.10 -13.09
C ARG A 125 0.49 -5.61 -13.13
N VAL A 126 0.08 -5.05 -12.00
CA VAL A 126 -0.37 -3.66 -11.94
C VAL A 126 0.79 -2.68 -12.14
N ILE A 127 1.98 -2.97 -11.59
CA ILE A 127 3.18 -2.15 -11.80
C ILE A 127 3.59 -2.18 -13.27
N THR A 128 3.70 -3.37 -13.87
CA THR A 128 4.09 -3.48 -15.28
C THR A 128 3.11 -2.74 -16.20
N LYS A 129 1.80 -2.83 -15.93
CA LYS A 129 0.76 -2.17 -16.71
C LYS A 129 0.77 -0.63 -16.58
N ASN A 130 1.13 -0.09 -15.42
CA ASN A 130 0.91 1.32 -15.08
C ASN A 130 2.21 2.07 -14.72
N ALA A 131 3.39 1.57 -15.09
CA ALA A 131 4.69 2.11 -14.68
C ALA A 131 4.92 3.59 -15.06
N THR A 132 4.21 4.10 -16.07
CA THR A 132 4.28 5.50 -16.50
C THR A 132 3.40 6.45 -15.67
N ASP A 133 2.41 5.94 -14.95
CA ASP A 133 1.56 6.73 -14.05
C ASP A 133 2.24 6.86 -12.69
N ILE A 134 3.13 7.84 -12.57
CA ILE A 134 3.96 8.00 -11.37
C ILE A 134 3.12 8.30 -10.11
N THR A 135 2.00 9.00 -10.26
CA THR A 135 1.08 9.31 -9.17
C THR A 135 0.44 8.06 -8.61
N PHE A 136 -0.05 7.18 -9.48
CA PHE A 136 -0.63 5.90 -9.08
C PHE A 136 0.43 4.92 -8.59
N MET A 137 1.63 4.90 -9.20
CA MET A 137 2.75 4.09 -8.71
C MET A 137 3.16 4.50 -7.30
N CYS A 138 3.23 5.80 -6.99
CA CYS A 138 3.50 6.25 -5.63
C CYS A 138 2.45 5.74 -4.64
N PHE A 139 1.16 5.83 -5.00
CA PHE A 139 0.06 5.31 -4.18
C PHE A 139 0.20 3.79 -3.94
N LEU A 140 0.48 3.03 -4.99
CA LEU A 140 0.61 1.58 -4.93
C LEU A 140 1.81 1.15 -4.06
N PHE A 141 2.96 1.82 -4.23
CA PHE A 141 4.17 1.55 -3.44
C PHE A 141 4.03 1.96 -1.96
N ASP A 142 3.14 2.90 -1.63
CA ASP A 142 2.81 3.19 -0.22
C ASP A 142 2.18 1.95 0.44
N SER A 143 1.30 1.22 -0.26
CA SER A 143 0.74 -0.06 0.20
C SER A 143 1.72 -1.24 0.14
N ALA A 144 2.71 -1.20 -0.76
CA ALA A 144 3.75 -2.23 -0.80
C ALA A 144 4.61 -2.26 0.49
N ASN A 145 4.57 -1.22 1.33
CA ASN A 145 5.26 -1.20 2.64
C ASN A 145 4.81 -2.31 3.61
N TYR A 146 3.62 -2.87 3.41
CA TYR A 146 3.12 -3.99 4.22
C TYR A 146 3.69 -5.35 3.77
N LEU A 147 4.42 -5.39 2.66
CA LEU A 147 5.07 -6.59 2.13
C LEU A 147 6.52 -6.75 2.65
N SER A 148 7.09 -7.93 2.40
CA SER A 148 8.48 -8.24 2.75
C SER A 148 9.48 -7.29 2.08
N LYS A 149 10.70 -7.21 2.61
CA LYS A 149 11.78 -6.40 2.03
C LYS A 149 12.16 -6.92 0.63
N GLU A 150 12.14 -8.23 0.48
CA GLU A 150 12.50 -8.97 -0.73
C GLU A 150 11.48 -8.68 -1.84
N THR A 151 10.19 -8.77 -1.55
CA THR A 151 9.13 -8.44 -2.52
C THR A 151 9.21 -6.98 -2.91
N ARG A 152 9.39 -6.04 -1.97
CA ARG A 152 9.53 -4.62 -2.30
C ARG A 152 10.70 -4.33 -3.25
N ARG A 153 11.82 -5.05 -3.08
CA ARG A 153 12.96 -4.96 -3.99
C ARG A 153 12.63 -5.49 -5.38
N GLU A 154 11.97 -6.64 -5.48
CA GLU A 154 11.52 -7.20 -6.76
C GLU A 154 10.54 -6.27 -7.49
N LEU A 155 9.57 -5.70 -6.77
CA LEU A 155 8.62 -4.76 -7.36
C LEU A 155 9.31 -3.49 -7.88
N LEU A 156 10.32 -3.00 -7.16
CA LEU A 156 11.12 -1.86 -7.60
C LEU A 156 11.96 -2.21 -8.85
N GLU A 157 12.52 -3.42 -8.92
CA GLU A 157 13.21 -3.89 -10.11
C GLU A 157 12.27 -3.96 -11.32
N LEU A 158 11.04 -4.45 -11.14
CA LEU A 158 10.03 -4.49 -12.19
C LEU A 158 9.65 -3.08 -12.65
N PHE A 159 9.45 -2.15 -11.72
CA PHE A 159 9.19 -0.75 -12.05
C PHE A 159 10.32 -0.16 -12.90
N LEU A 160 11.59 -0.38 -12.51
CA LEU A 160 12.76 0.15 -13.22
C LEU A 160 12.93 -0.43 -14.63
N LYS A 161 12.44 -1.66 -14.88
CA LYS A 161 12.46 -2.26 -16.23
C LYS A 161 11.53 -1.53 -17.20
N GLU A 162 10.41 -1.02 -16.69
CA GLU A 162 9.38 -0.34 -17.48
C GLU A 162 9.51 1.19 -17.46
N ASN A 163 10.15 1.77 -16.43
CA ASN A 163 10.37 3.21 -16.27
C ASN A 163 11.78 3.49 -15.76
N ASP A 164 12.63 4.04 -16.63
CA ASP A 164 14.02 4.39 -16.35
C ASP A 164 14.23 5.87 -15.97
N LYS A 165 13.15 6.63 -15.77
CA LYS A 165 13.24 8.05 -15.41
C LYS A 165 13.70 8.21 -13.97
N PHE A 166 14.80 8.92 -13.79
CA PHE A 166 15.43 9.14 -12.49
C PHE A 166 14.52 9.84 -11.46
N GLU A 167 13.77 10.86 -11.90
CA GLU A 167 12.85 11.58 -10.99
C GLU A 167 11.66 10.72 -10.55
N ASP A 168 11.17 9.85 -11.42
CA ASP A 168 10.10 8.90 -11.08
C ASP A 168 10.60 7.86 -10.06
N PHE A 169 11.80 7.33 -10.26
CA PHE A 169 12.45 6.47 -9.28
C PHE A 169 12.58 7.13 -7.92
N LYS A 170 13.00 8.41 -7.86
CA LYS A 170 13.09 9.17 -6.60
C LYS A 170 11.75 9.20 -5.87
N ASN A 171 10.67 9.51 -6.60
CA ASN A 171 9.33 9.60 -6.04
C ASN A 171 8.85 8.26 -5.46
N VAL A 172 8.99 7.17 -6.22
CA VAL A 172 8.62 5.83 -5.77
C VAL A 172 9.46 5.40 -4.56
N ARG A 173 10.77 5.61 -4.61
CA ARG A 173 11.68 5.17 -3.55
C ARG A 173 11.42 5.88 -2.21
N LEU A 174 10.98 7.14 -2.22
CA LEU A 174 10.57 7.86 -1.02
C LEU A 174 9.38 7.19 -0.29
N ARG A 175 8.57 6.40 -1.01
CA ARG A 175 7.44 5.66 -0.45
C ARG A 175 7.88 4.48 0.40
N LEU A 176 8.96 3.79 -0.01
CA LEU A 176 9.51 2.60 0.64
C LEU A 176 10.30 2.85 1.94
N THR A 177 10.35 4.10 2.42
CA THR A 177 11.10 4.51 3.62
C THR A 177 10.22 4.50 4.87
N THR A 178 10.64 3.78 5.91
CA THR A 178 9.94 3.67 7.21
C THR A 178 10.28 4.84 8.15
N ARG A 179 9.28 5.53 8.72
CA ARG A 179 9.52 6.75 9.52
C ARG A 179 9.19 6.64 11.02
N ILE A 180 8.85 5.47 11.54
CA ILE A 180 8.38 5.31 12.93
C ILE A 180 9.47 4.60 13.74
N TRP A 181 9.94 5.24 14.81
CA TRP A 181 10.86 4.66 15.80
C TRP A 181 10.48 5.10 17.22
N SER A 182 10.95 4.34 18.21
CA SER A 182 10.89 4.69 19.62
C SER A 182 12.26 4.39 20.25
N GLY A 183 12.79 5.31 21.06
CA GLY A 183 14.16 5.23 21.57
C GLY A 183 15.19 5.56 20.48
N SER A 184 16.33 4.88 20.50
CA SER A 184 17.42 5.11 19.53
C SER A 184 16.95 4.95 18.09
N ARG A 185 17.32 5.90 17.23
CA ARG A 185 17.03 5.83 15.78
C ARG A 185 18.01 4.90 15.04
N VAL A 186 19.11 4.49 15.65
CA VAL A 186 20.17 3.67 15.03
C VAL A 186 19.63 2.41 14.34
N PRO A 187 18.77 1.57 14.96
CA PRO A 187 18.29 0.34 14.33
C PRO A 187 17.46 0.60 13.06
N ILE A 188 16.80 1.75 12.97
CA ILE A 188 15.99 2.12 11.79
C ILE A 188 16.91 2.56 10.66
N LEU A 189 17.88 3.42 10.96
CA LEU A 189 18.85 3.90 9.98
C LEU A 189 19.67 2.73 9.40
N GLU A 190 20.06 1.77 10.23
CA GLU A 190 20.72 0.53 9.81
C GLU A 190 19.84 -0.29 8.86
N ARG A 191 18.55 -0.50 9.19
CA ARG A 191 17.61 -1.21 8.29
C ARG A 191 17.42 -0.51 6.96
N GLU A 192 17.30 0.81 6.97
CA GLU A 192 17.19 1.63 5.75
C GLU A 192 18.46 1.57 4.91
N ARG A 193 19.64 1.67 5.54
CA ARG A 193 20.94 1.52 4.86
C ARG A 193 21.04 0.15 4.18
N ASN A 194 20.78 -0.93 4.94
CA ASN A 194 20.81 -2.29 4.42
C ASN A 194 19.78 -2.54 3.31
N PHE A 195 18.69 -1.78 3.26
CA PHE A 195 17.77 -1.81 2.12
C PHE A 195 18.37 -1.11 0.91
N LEU A 196 18.89 0.11 1.06
CA LEU A 196 19.55 0.84 -0.03
C LEU A 196 20.72 0.05 -0.64
N GLU A 197 21.57 -0.55 0.19
CA GLU A 197 22.68 -1.41 -0.25
C GLU A 197 22.17 -2.59 -1.10
N SER A 198 21.04 -3.20 -0.71
CA SER A 198 20.45 -4.29 -1.48
C SER A 198 19.92 -3.86 -2.85
N LEU A 199 19.72 -2.56 -3.09
CA LEU A 199 19.28 -2.04 -4.39
C LEU A 199 20.44 -1.82 -5.36
N LEU A 200 21.68 -1.66 -4.88
CA LEU A 200 22.84 -1.36 -5.73
C LEU A 200 23.01 -2.30 -6.94
N PRO A 201 22.80 -3.64 -6.81
CA PRO A 201 22.90 -4.55 -7.95
C PRO A 201 21.88 -4.28 -9.07
N LEU A 202 20.77 -3.59 -8.80
CA LEU A 202 19.75 -3.24 -9.79
C LEU A 202 20.25 -2.18 -10.79
N PHE A 203 21.29 -1.42 -10.43
CA PHE A 203 21.77 -0.27 -11.20
C PHE A 203 23.08 -0.56 -11.95
N ASN A 204 23.34 -1.82 -12.28
CA ASN A 204 24.57 -2.22 -12.99
C ASN A 204 24.59 -1.83 -14.48
N SER A 205 23.44 -1.46 -15.06
CA SER A 205 23.37 -0.96 -16.43
C SER A 205 23.75 0.51 -16.51
N ILE A 206 24.41 0.91 -17.60
CA ILE A 206 24.83 2.30 -17.84
C ILE A 206 23.67 3.32 -17.80
N ARG A 207 22.45 2.88 -18.14
CA ARG A 207 21.24 3.71 -18.08
C ARG A 207 20.86 4.15 -16.65
N PHE A 208 21.36 3.44 -15.64
CA PHE A 208 21.02 3.69 -14.23
C PHE A 208 22.15 4.34 -13.42
N LEU A 209 23.16 4.94 -14.07
CA LEU A 209 24.28 5.59 -13.38
C LEU A 209 23.82 6.67 -12.39
N GLU A 210 22.87 7.53 -12.79
CA GLU A 210 22.31 8.56 -11.90
C GLU A 210 21.56 7.95 -10.70
N HIS A 211 20.84 6.85 -10.93
CA HIS A 211 20.12 6.12 -9.89
C HIS A 211 21.09 5.53 -8.87
N LYS A 212 22.16 4.89 -9.36
CA LYS A 212 23.22 4.31 -8.54
C LYS A 212 23.89 5.37 -7.68
N SER A 213 24.37 6.45 -8.29
CA SER A 213 25.04 7.55 -7.59
C SER A 213 24.14 8.17 -6.51
N TYR A 214 22.85 8.33 -6.80
CA TYR A 214 21.88 8.81 -5.82
C TYR A 214 21.66 7.83 -4.67
N VAL A 215 21.65 6.52 -4.91
CA VAL A 215 21.53 5.52 -3.82
C VAL A 215 22.79 5.47 -2.97
N GLU A 216 23.97 5.49 -3.58
CA GLU A 216 25.28 5.53 -2.87
C GLU A 216 25.36 6.75 -1.94
N LYS A 217 25.03 7.93 -2.46
CA LYS A 217 24.99 9.17 -1.65
C LYS A 217 24.02 9.06 -0.46
N GLN A 218 22.93 8.33 -0.62
CA GLN A 218 21.93 8.14 0.45
C GLN A 218 22.41 7.15 1.50
N ILE A 219 23.18 6.13 1.10
CA ILE A 219 23.89 5.21 2.01
C ILE A 219 24.89 6.00 2.86
N GLU A 220 25.70 6.87 2.24
CA GLU A 220 26.65 7.74 2.95
C GLU A 220 25.95 8.64 3.98
N TYR A 221 24.84 9.29 3.60
CA TYR A 221 24.05 10.10 4.54
C TYR A 221 23.50 9.27 5.72
N LYS A 222 23.09 8.03 5.49
CA LYS A 222 22.63 7.13 6.56
C LYS A 222 23.78 6.73 7.49
N LEU A 223 24.96 6.43 6.95
CA LEU A 223 26.15 6.13 7.76
C LEU A 223 26.50 7.28 8.71
N LYS A 224 26.53 8.52 8.19
CA LYS A 224 26.76 9.70 9.02
C LYS A 224 25.68 9.89 10.07
N SER A 225 24.41 9.73 9.70
CA SER A 225 23.29 9.83 10.63
C SER A 225 23.35 8.79 11.76
N ILE A 226 23.82 7.57 11.46
CA ILE A 226 24.03 6.51 12.46
C ILE A 226 25.12 6.91 13.46
N GLU A 227 26.23 7.47 12.97
CA GLU A 227 27.32 7.93 13.83
C GLU A 227 26.88 9.07 14.76
N ASP A 228 26.16 10.05 14.22
CA ASP A 228 25.63 11.18 14.97
C ASP A 228 24.62 10.74 16.04
N GLU A 229 23.75 9.78 15.69
CA GLU A 229 22.77 9.23 16.65
C GLU A 229 23.47 8.44 17.77
N LYS A 230 24.47 7.61 17.46
CA LYS A 230 25.25 6.89 18.48
C LYS A 230 25.92 7.85 19.47
N LYS A 231 26.44 8.98 18.98
CA LYS A 231 27.02 10.03 19.85
C LYS A 231 25.96 10.65 20.76
N ARG A 232 24.77 10.94 20.24
CA ARG A 232 23.64 11.47 21.01
C ARG A 232 23.19 10.50 22.10
N ASP A 233 22.93 9.25 21.73
CA ASP A 233 22.49 8.20 22.66
C ASP A 233 23.49 8.03 23.81
N TYR A 234 24.79 8.06 23.51
CA TYR A 234 25.85 8.01 24.52
C TYR A 234 25.79 9.19 25.51
N LEU A 235 25.59 10.41 25.02
CA LEU A 235 25.50 11.61 25.85
C LEU A 235 24.22 11.66 26.71
N GLU A 236 23.10 11.14 26.21
CA GLU A 236 21.83 11.09 26.93
C GLU A 236 21.76 9.96 27.96
N SER A 237 22.61 8.94 27.82
CA SER A 237 22.72 7.82 28.77
C SER A 237 23.55 8.13 30.04
N ARG A 238 23.94 9.40 30.23
CA ARG A 238 24.79 9.89 31.32
C ARG A 238 24.00 10.75 32.31
#